data_AF-A0AAF0FCX4-F1
#
_entry.id   AF-A0AAF0FCX4-F1
#
_cell.length_a   1.000
_cell.length_b   1.000
_cell.length_c   1.000
_cell.angle_alpha   90.00
_cell.angle_beta   90.00
_cell.angle_gamma   90.00
#
_symmetry.space_group_name_H-M   'P 1'
#
loop_
_entity.id
_entity.type
_entity.pdbx_description
1 polymer ?
#
loop_
_entity_poly.entity_id
_entity_poly.type
_entity_poly.pdbx_seq_one_letter_code
_entity_poly.pdbx_strand_id
1 'polypeptide(L)'
;MASAYIMSKPSRPDLALEHLRTAASQSPDDAEIHFNLGAVLEACEELEEAIEAYEKAVQGGIQRAEQNVRNCMAKLMAARLEVENQKKQEGASGEKDGDKS
;
A
#
# COMPACT_ATOMS: atom_id res chain seq x y z
N MET A 1 -18.16 -27.89 23.69
CA MET A 1 -17.14 -27.59 22.65
C MET A 1 -17.86 -27.16 21.38
N ALA A 2 -17.26 -26.20 20.66
CA ALA A 2 -17.46 -25.92 19.23
C ALA A 2 -18.72 -25.15 18.76
N SER A 3 -18.87 -23.89 19.15
CA SER A 3 -19.69 -22.94 18.36
C SER A 3 -19.19 -21.50 18.29
N ALA A 4 -18.10 -21.15 18.98
CA ALA A 4 -17.47 -19.82 18.87
C ALA A 4 -16.27 -19.79 17.90
N TYR A 5 -16.17 -20.74 16.97
CA TYR A 5 -15.18 -20.71 15.88
C TYR A 5 -15.72 -20.01 14.62
N ILE A 6 -16.79 -19.22 14.78
CA ILE A 6 -17.46 -18.49 13.72
C ILE A 6 -16.59 -17.30 13.29
N MET A 7 -15.91 -17.53 12.18
CA MET A 7 -15.76 -16.58 11.07
C MET A 7 -15.28 -15.17 11.43
N SER A 8 -14.04 -15.07 11.90
CA SER A 8 -13.18 -13.98 11.47
C SER A 8 -11.79 -14.55 11.32
N LYS A 9 -11.52 -15.23 10.18
CA LYS A 9 -10.14 -15.32 9.75
C LYS A 9 -9.75 -13.87 9.50
N PRO A 10 -8.81 -13.26 10.25
CA PRO A 10 -8.26 -12.00 9.80
C PRO A 10 -7.83 -12.25 8.35
N SER A 11 -8.19 -11.33 7.45
CA SER A 11 -7.47 -11.26 6.17
C SER A 11 -6.00 -11.31 6.59
N ARG A 12 -5.27 -12.37 6.20
CA ARG A 12 -3.85 -12.53 6.53
C ARG A 12 -3.09 -12.06 5.30
N PRO A 13 -3.00 -10.73 5.07
CA PRO A 13 -2.29 -10.24 3.91
C PRO A 13 -0.83 -10.68 3.96
N ASP A 14 -0.25 -10.87 5.16
CA ASP A 14 1.13 -11.34 5.33
C ASP A 14 1.39 -12.69 4.64
N LEU A 15 0.48 -13.66 4.81
CA LEU A 15 0.60 -14.97 4.16
C LEU A 15 0.38 -14.85 2.65
N ALA A 16 -0.57 -14.02 2.22
CA ALA A 16 -0.80 -13.79 0.80
C ALA A 16 0.43 -13.14 0.13
N LEU A 17 1.06 -12.17 0.79
CA LEU A 17 2.29 -11.52 0.35
C LEU A 17 3.44 -12.52 0.26
N GLU A 18 3.63 -13.39 1.26
CA GLU A 18 4.69 -14.40 1.24
C GLU A 18 4.51 -15.38 0.06
N HIS A 19 3.28 -15.87 -0.15
CA HIS A 19 2.97 -16.75 -1.26
C HIS A 19 3.15 -16.05 -2.62
N LEU A 20 2.69 -14.81 -2.76
CA LEU A 20 2.81 -14.05 -4.01
C LEU A 20 4.27 -13.65 -4.30
N ARG A 21 5.07 -13.30 -3.29
CA ARG A 21 6.51 -13.04 -3.45
C ARG A 21 7.26 -14.30 -3.88
N THR A 22 6.91 -15.45 -3.31
CA THR A 22 7.46 -16.75 -3.72
C THR A 22 7.03 -17.13 -5.13
N ALA A 23 5.78 -16.88 -5.49
CA ALA A 23 5.29 -17.13 -6.84
C ALA A 23 5.99 -16.21 -7.86
N ALA A 24 6.17 -14.93 -7.51
CA ALA A 24 6.88 -13.96 -8.33
C ALA A 24 8.38 -14.29 -8.51
N SER A 25 9.00 -14.97 -7.53
CA SER A 25 10.39 -15.42 -7.67
C SER A 25 10.53 -16.66 -8.56
N GLN A 26 9.51 -17.51 -8.61
CA GLN A 26 9.48 -18.68 -9.50
C GLN A 26 9.09 -18.31 -10.94
N SER A 27 8.19 -17.33 -11.09
CA SER A 27 7.65 -16.86 -12.36
C SER A 27 7.76 -15.33 -12.45
N PRO A 28 8.97 -14.78 -12.66
CA PRO A 28 9.20 -13.33 -12.67
C PRO A 28 8.50 -12.59 -13.79
N ASP A 29 8.12 -13.28 -14.87
CA ASP A 29 7.48 -12.69 -16.04
C ASP A 29 5.94 -12.82 -16.03
N ASP A 30 5.37 -13.43 -14.99
CA ASP A 30 3.93 -13.63 -14.88
C ASP A 30 3.23 -12.35 -14.43
N ALA A 31 2.56 -11.70 -15.37
CA ALA A 31 1.85 -10.45 -15.16
C ALA A 31 0.72 -10.59 -14.13
N GLU A 32 0.02 -11.73 -14.06
CA GLU A 32 -1.09 -11.93 -13.11
C GLU A 32 -0.59 -12.02 -11.68
N ILE A 33 0.58 -12.64 -11.46
CA ILE A 33 1.20 -12.69 -10.13
C ILE A 33 1.54 -11.29 -9.66
N HIS A 34 2.14 -10.46 -10.53
CA HIS A 34 2.46 -9.06 -10.20
C HIS A 34 1.20 -8.23 -9.96
N PHE A 35 0.11 -8.46 -10.72
CA PHE A 35 -1.17 -7.80 -10.49
C PHE A 35 -1.76 -8.14 -9.12
N ASN A 36 -1.77 -9.43 -8.77
CA ASN A 36 -2.29 -9.89 -7.49
C ASN A 36 -1.42 -9.41 -6.32
N LEU A 37 -0.10 -9.38 -6.50
CA LEU A 37 0.84 -8.81 -5.54
C LEU A 37 0.55 -7.32 -5.29
N GLY A 38 0.37 -6.55 -6.35
CA GLY A 38 -0.02 -5.14 -6.26
C GLY A 38 -1.34 -4.92 -5.52
N ALA A 39 -2.33 -5.78 -5.76
CA ALA A 39 -3.64 -5.69 -5.09
C ALA A 39 -3.55 -5.97 -3.59
N VAL A 40 -2.74 -6.95 -3.19
CA VAL A 40 -2.54 -7.25 -1.76
C VAL A 40 -1.73 -6.14 -1.09
N LEU A 41 -0.68 -5.61 -1.74
CA LEU A 41 0.11 -4.49 -1.22
C LEU A 41 -0.73 -3.22 -1.07
N GLU A 42 -1.58 -2.92 -2.04
CA GLU A 42 -2.52 -1.79 -1.97
C GLU A 42 -3.48 -1.92 -0.77
N ALA A 43 -3.96 -3.14 -0.50
CA ALA A 43 -4.81 -3.42 0.66
C ALA A 43 -4.06 -3.31 2.00
N CYS A 44 -2.74 -3.40 1.99
CA CYS A 44 -1.86 -3.18 3.14
C CYS A 44 -1.41 -1.73 3.30
N GLU A 45 -1.82 -0.82 2.42
CA GLU A 45 -1.33 0.57 2.36
C GLU A 45 0.17 0.70 2.07
N GLU A 46 0.82 -0.38 1.61
CA GLU A 46 2.20 -0.37 1.08
C GLU A 46 2.15 0.12 -0.38
N LEU A 47 1.82 1.40 -0.54
CA LEU A 47 1.42 1.99 -1.83
C LEU A 47 2.59 2.08 -2.83
N GLU A 48 3.81 2.35 -2.35
CA GLU A 48 5.02 2.36 -3.17
C GLU A 48 5.27 0.99 -3.83
N GLU A 49 5.33 -0.09 -3.05
CA GLU A 49 5.52 -1.43 -3.59
C GLU A 49 4.33 -1.89 -4.44
N ALA A 50 3.11 -1.47 -4.11
CA ALA A 50 1.93 -1.75 -4.93
C ALA A 50 2.07 -1.17 -6.34
N ILE A 51 2.57 0.07 -6.45
CA ILE A 51 2.81 0.73 -7.74
C ILE A 51 3.82 -0.08 -8.56
N GLU A 52 4.96 -0.45 -7.99
CA GLU A 52 5.99 -1.23 -8.70
C GLU A 52 5.45 -2.57 -9.21
N ALA A 53 4.65 -3.27 -8.40
CA ALA A 53 4.04 -4.54 -8.78
C ALA A 53 3.02 -4.35 -9.91
N TYR A 54 2.15 -3.34 -9.82
CA TYR A 54 1.20 -3.05 -10.90
C TYR A 54 1.90 -2.61 -12.19
N GLU A 55 3.00 -1.85 -12.13
CA GLU A 55 3.79 -1.47 -13.31
C GLU A 55 4.37 -2.69 -14.03
N LYS A 56 4.89 -3.68 -13.29
CA LYS A 56 5.32 -4.97 -13.87
C LYS A 56 4.15 -5.72 -14.52
N ALA A 57 2.97 -5.69 -13.91
CA ALA A 57 1.78 -6.28 -14.50
C ALA A 57 1.36 -5.59 -15.82
N VAL A 58 1.47 -4.25 -15.89
CA VAL A 58 1.24 -3.49 -17.14
C VAL A 58 2.25 -3.90 -18.21
N GLN A 59 3.54 -3.98 -17.87
CA GLN A 59 4.59 -4.41 -18.80
C GLN A 59 4.35 -5.82 -19.35
N GLY A 60 3.82 -6.72 -18.52
CA GLY A 60 3.43 -8.07 -18.92
C GLY A 60 2.08 -8.18 -19.66
N GLY A 61 1.38 -7.06 -19.91
CA GLY A 61 0.18 -7.00 -20.74
C GLY A 61 -1.14 -6.75 -20.00
N ILE A 62 -1.13 -6.62 -18.68
CA ILE A 62 -2.33 -6.30 -17.88
C ILE A 62 -2.54 -4.78 -17.83
N GLN A 63 -3.01 -4.20 -18.93
CA GLN A 63 -3.25 -2.75 -19.03
C GLN A 63 -4.25 -2.21 -18.00
N ARG A 64 -5.21 -3.03 -17.54
CA ARG A 64 -6.15 -2.62 -16.47
C ARG A 64 -5.45 -2.23 -15.17
N ALA A 65 -4.21 -2.71 -14.95
CA ALA A 65 -3.41 -2.37 -13.78
C ALA A 65 -2.99 -0.89 -13.76
N GLU A 66 -2.96 -0.20 -14.90
CA GLU A 66 -2.65 1.24 -14.97
C GLU A 66 -3.61 2.09 -14.14
N GLN A 67 -4.88 1.69 -14.04
CA GLN A 67 -5.84 2.39 -13.19
C GLN A 67 -5.47 2.24 -11.71
N ASN A 68 -4.97 1.07 -11.31
CA ASN A 68 -4.57 0.83 -9.94
C ASN A 68 -3.29 1.62 -9.60
N VAL A 69 -2.35 1.73 -10.54
CA VAL A 69 -1.18 2.62 -10.40
C VAL A 69 -1.62 4.06 -10.12
N ARG A 70 -2.54 4.61 -10.92
CA ARG A 70 -3.07 5.96 -10.72
C ARG A 70 -3.75 6.11 -9.35
N ASN A 71 -4.54 5.12 -8.93
CA ASN A 71 -5.21 5.14 -7.64
C ASN A 71 -4.21 5.13 -6.48
N CYS A 72 -3.18 4.28 -6.54
CA CYS A 72 -2.14 4.18 -5.52
C CYS A 72 -1.34 5.48 -5.44
N MET A 73 -0.95 6.06 -6.58
CA MET A 73 -0.26 7.37 -6.61
C MET A 73 -1.11 8.48 -5.97
N ALA A 74 -2.42 8.52 -6.24
CA ALA A 74 -3.30 9.51 -5.64
C ALA A 74 -3.39 9.37 -4.12
N LYS A 75 -3.54 8.14 -3.61
CA LYS A 75 -3.52 7.84 -2.17
C LYS A 75 -2.19 8.25 -1.53
N LEU A 76 -1.07 7.96 -2.20
CA LEU A 76 0.26 8.27 -1.71
C LEU A 76 0.52 9.78 -1.61
N MET A 77 0.10 10.54 -2.63
CA MET A 77 0.19 12.00 -2.59
C MET A 77 -0.70 12.61 -1.49
N ALA A 78 -1.90 12.07 -1.29
CA ALA A 78 -2.79 12.51 -0.21
C ALA A 78 -2.15 12.28 1.16
N ALA A 79 -1.61 11.09 1.42
CA ALA A 79 -0.91 10.76 2.66
C ALA A 79 0.29 11.69 2.92
N ARG A 80 1.09 11.99 1.88
CA ARG A 80 2.23 12.92 1.99
C ARG A 80 1.81 14.35 2.32
N LEU A 81 0.70 14.81 1.72
CA LEU A 81 0.16 16.14 1.99
C LEU A 81 -0.36 16.27 3.43
N GLU A 82 -1.01 15.23 3.94
CA GLU A 82 -1.48 15.17 5.34
C GLU A 82 -0.31 15.27 6.32
N VAL A 83 0.77 14.51 6.08
CA VAL A 83 1.99 14.58 6.90
C VAL A 83 2.65 15.97 6.84
N GLU A 84 2.68 16.62 5.67
CA GLU A 84 3.23 17.97 5.54
C GLU A 84 2.39 19.01 6.30
N ASN A 85 1.06 18.93 6.19
CA ASN A 85 0.15 19.82 6.90
C ASN A 85 0.26 19.64 8.42
N GLN A 86 0.41 18.39 8.89
CA GLN A 86 0.59 18.09 10.30
C GLN A 86 1.90 18.69 10.85
N LYS A 87 3.01 18.55 10.11
CA LYS A 87 4.30 19.18 10.47
C LYS A 87 4.22 20.70 10.57
N LYS A 88 3.47 21.36 9.67
CA LYS A 88 3.28 22.83 9.72
C LYS A 88 2.48 23.27 10.95
N GLN A 89 1.49 22.48 11.38
CA GLN A 89 0.72 22.79 12.58
C GLN A 89 1.53 22.58 13.87
N GLU A 90 2.37 21.54 13.93
CA GLU A 90 3.25 21.28 15.07
C GLU A 90 4.38 22.31 15.19
N GLY A 91 4.97 22.75 14.08
CA GLY A 91 6.00 23.80 14.07
C GLY A 91 5.49 25.16 14.54
N ALA A 92 4.24 25.52 14.22
CA ALA A 92 3.65 26.80 14.63
C ALA A 92 3.27 26.86 16.13
N SER A 93 3.20 25.72 16.82
CA SER A 93 2.90 25.66 18.26
C SER A 93 4.14 25.84 19.15
N GLY A 94 5.35 25.74 18.61
CA GLY A 94 6.61 25.83 19.36
C GLY A 94 7.16 27.26 19.56
N GLU A 95 6.60 28.26 18.89
CA GLU A 95 7.15 29.63 18.84
C GLU A 95 6.45 30.66 19.75
N LYS A 96 5.57 30.24 20.66
CA LYS A 96 4.77 31.15 21.50
C LYS A 96 5.18 31.33 22.97
N ASP A 97 6.31 30.79 23.42
CA ASP A 97 6.78 30.93 24.82
C ASP A 97 8.18 31.57 24.93
N GLY A 98 8.46 32.58 24.09
CA GLY A 98 9.79 33.22 24.02
C GLY A 98 9.87 34.71 24.30
N ASP A 99 8.76 35.41 24.60
CA ASP A 99 8.84 36.86 24.87
C ASP A 99 7.73 37.31 25.85
N LYS A 100 8.01 37.15 27.14
CA LYS A 100 7.45 38.00 28.21
C LYS A 100 8.53 38.29 29.23
N SER A 101 9.13 39.47 29.01
CA SER A 101 9.51 40.52 29.98
C SER A 101 9.96 40.11 31.39
#